data_AF-A0A954N3N1-F1
#
_entry.id   AF-A0A954N3N1-F1
#
_cell.length_a   1.000
_cell.length_b   1.000
_cell.length_c   1.000
_cell.angle_alpha   90.00
_cell.angle_beta   90.00
_cell.angle_gamma   90.00
#
_symmetry.space_group_name_H-M   'P 1'
#
loop_
_entity.id
_entity.type
_entity.pdbx_description
1 polymer ?
#
loop_
_entity_poly.entity_id
_entity_poly.type
_entity_poly.pdbx_seq_one_letter_code
_entity_poly.pdbx_strand_id
1 'polypeptide(L)'
;MSSNSETPREEPETPSEEAVATVVTPNPAEEGLPLDFPLTPEDVQDEAVRGDFVIRWAVVLLALLMGFSLIDQTMTLVHVKSGEYLSANGFLPPHGGDPFSATAEKRTWINLSWLFDLVAAGAYGAGSWLGVSILKGLVAAAAFWHLVRISRPKLPTWWGSICAIPALLACQPRMTAMPEVVTLLGVALTLRLLHEWKTHGNQRSLWMLVPVFLLWSNLDNRVFVGVWLLLLTAAGEALTRIPVESRRPLKPLLIGVGCAVVATLVHPFPGSWIHETVQLYQKVYP
;
A
#
# COMPACT_ATOMS: atom_id res chain seq x y z
N MET A 1 -43.38 -44.62 90.65
CA MET A 1 -44.19 -44.37 89.44
C MET A 1 -43.85 -42.98 88.95
N SER A 2 -43.59 -42.89 87.65
CA SER A 2 -42.86 -41.86 86.90
C SER A 2 -43.40 -40.43 86.99
N SER A 3 -42.51 -39.44 86.87
CA SER A 3 -42.62 -38.43 85.79
C SER A 3 -41.32 -37.62 85.64
N ASN A 4 -40.75 -37.66 84.44
CA ASN A 4 -39.60 -36.87 83.97
C ASN A 4 -40.05 -35.44 83.58
N SER A 5 -39.22 -34.43 83.83
CA SER A 5 -38.64 -33.59 82.75
C SER A 5 -37.75 -32.48 83.32
N GLU A 6 -36.51 -32.47 82.83
CA GLU A 6 -35.39 -31.54 82.99
C GLU A 6 -35.71 -30.15 82.38
N THR A 7 -35.62 -29.05 83.15
CA THR A 7 -34.55 -28.01 83.22
C THR A 7 -34.45 -27.04 82.02
N PRO A 8 -33.81 -25.83 82.14
CA PRO A 8 -33.61 -24.96 83.31
C PRO A 8 -33.79 -23.42 83.07
N ARG A 9 -34.17 -22.73 84.16
CA ARG A 9 -33.88 -21.35 84.65
C ARG A 9 -33.61 -20.18 83.67
N GLU A 10 -34.51 -19.19 83.75
CA GLU A 10 -34.34 -17.78 83.36
C GLU A 10 -33.50 -16.96 84.36
N GLU A 11 -32.83 -15.91 83.84
CA GLU A 11 -32.64 -14.54 84.37
C GLU A 11 -31.26 -13.95 83.96
N PRO A 12 -31.07 -12.62 83.91
CA PRO A 12 -31.91 -11.56 83.31
C PRO A 12 -31.09 -10.59 82.39
N GLU A 13 -31.77 -9.70 81.67
CA GLU A 13 -31.17 -8.67 80.77
C GLU A 13 -30.70 -7.39 81.49
N THR A 14 -29.72 -6.70 80.84
CA THR A 14 -29.53 -5.22 80.60
C THR A 14 -28.09 -4.73 80.89
N PRO A 15 -27.61 -3.58 80.33
CA PRO A 15 -27.65 -3.14 78.93
C PRO A 15 -26.30 -2.51 78.41
N SER A 16 -26.18 -2.42 77.07
CA SER A 16 -25.48 -1.40 76.23
C SER A 16 -24.04 -0.91 76.54
N GLU A 17 -23.11 -1.14 75.60
CA GLU A 17 -21.97 -0.25 75.34
C GLU A 17 -21.58 -0.28 73.84
N GLU A 18 -21.40 0.90 73.24
CA GLU A 18 -21.10 1.15 71.83
C GLU A 18 -19.72 0.61 71.43
N ALA A 19 -19.64 -0.19 70.36
CA ALA A 19 -18.38 -0.62 69.77
C ALA A 19 -18.03 0.22 68.53
N VAL A 20 -16.99 1.02 68.72
CA VAL A 20 -16.30 1.89 67.78
C VAL A 20 -15.87 1.15 66.50
N ALA A 21 -16.04 1.80 65.36
CA ALA A 21 -15.67 1.33 64.03
C ALA A 21 -14.17 1.03 63.91
N THR A 22 -13.83 -0.22 63.60
CA THR A 22 -12.48 -0.60 63.15
C THR A 22 -12.39 -0.42 61.64
N VAL A 23 -11.79 0.69 61.20
CA VAL A 23 -11.37 0.86 59.80
C VAL A 23 -10.22 -0.11 59.54
N VAL A 24 -10.50 -1.20 58.84
CA VAL A 24 -9.47 -2.09 58.31
C VAL A 24 -8.80 -1.37 57.14
N THR A 25 -7.60 -0.83 57.35
CA THR A 25 -6.74 -0.38 56.25
C THR A 25 -6.14 -1.61 55.56
N PRO A 26 -6.28 -1.79 54.23
CA PRO A 26 -5.66 -2.93 53.54
C PRO A 26 -4.13 -2.80 53.55
N ASN A 27 -3.46 -3.94 53.66
CA ASN A 27 -2.01 -4.08 53.62
C ASN A 27 -1.47 -3.79 52.20
N PRO A 28 -0.58 -2.80 51.98
CA PRO A 28 -0.08 -2.44 50.64
C PRO A 28 0.81 -3.50 49.99
N ALA A 29 1.15 -4.59 50.70
CA ALA A 29 1.90 -5.72 50.14
C ALA A 29 1.03 -6.77 49.43
N GLU A 30 -0.30 -6.68 49.52
CA GLU A 30 -1.26 -7.56 48.82
C GLU A 30 -1.90 -6.91 47.58
N GLU A 31 -1.43 -5.73 47.16
CA GLU A 31 -1.71 -5.18 45.83
C GLU A 31 -0.86 -5.93 44.78
N GLY A 32 -1.17 -7.22 44.59
CA GLY A 32 -0.91 -7.84 43.30
C GLY A 32 -1.61 -7.00 42.22
N LEU A 33 -0.91 -6.72 41.12
CA LEU A 33 -1.49 -6.05 39.94
C LEU A 33 -2.92 -6.57 39.73
N PRO A 34 -3.96 -5.71 39.65
CA PRO A 34 -5.34 -6.17 39.57
C PRO A 34 -5.45 -7.22 38.45
N LEU A 35 -5.84 -8.44 38.83
CA LEU A 35 -5.92 -9.58 37.92
C LEU A 35 -7.01 -9.34 36.89
N ASP A 36 -6.62 -9.42 35.62
CA ASP A 36 -7.43 -9.63 34.43
C ASP A 36 -8.85 -9.04 34.51
N PHE A 37 -8.97 -7.72 34.27
CA PHE A 37 -10.24 -7.16 33.84
C PHE A 37 -10.72 -7.95 32.62
N PRO A 38 -11.93 -8.55 32.63
CA PRO A 38 -12.44 -9.21 31.43
C PRO A 38 -12.55 -8.16 30.34
N LEU A 39 -11.70 -8.28 29.30
CA LEU A 39 -11.70 -7.37 28.16
C LEU A 39 -13.12 -7.29 27.60
N THR A 40 -13.75 -6.13 27.71
CA THR A 40 -15.05 -5.95 27.07
C THR A 40 -14.85 -5.99 25.55
N PRO A 41 -15.88 -6.38 24.76
CA PRO A 41 -15.77 -6.34 23.30
C PRO A 41 -15.36 -4.97 22.75
N GLU A 42 -15.68 -3.89 23.46
CA GLU A 42 -15.30 -2.52 23.13
C GLU A 42 -13.79 -2.29 23.36
N ASP A 43 -13.25 -2.74 24.50
CA ASP A 43 -11.80 -2.66 24.79
C ASP A 43 -10.96 -3.40 23.74
N VAL A 44 -11.40 -4.59 23.32
CA VAL A 44 -10.73 -5.37 22.26
C VAL A 44 -10.74 -4.63 20.93
N GLN A 45 -11.83 -3.92 20.63
CA GLN A 45 -11.99 -3.20 19.38
C GLN A 45 -11.14 -1.92 19.35
N ASP A 46 -11.08 -1.19 20.45
CA ASP A 46 -10.22 -0.01 20.59
C ASP A 46 -8.73 -0.38 20.52
N GLU A 47 -8.34 -1.47 21.18
CA GLU A 47 -6.98 -2.02 21.08
C GLU A 47 -6.67 -2.45 19.64
N ALA A 48 -7.63 -3.07 18.94
CA ALA A 48 -7.47 -3.48 17.55
C ALA A 48 -7.36 -2.28 16.58
N VAL A 49 -8.07 -1.17 16.82
CA VAL A 49 -7.95 0.06 16.03
C VAL A 49 -6.60 0.72 16.24
N ARG A 50 -6.15 0.81 17.51
CA ARG A 50 -4.81 1.33 17.84
C ARG A 50 -3.72 0.46 17.23
N GLY A 51 -3.83 -0.85 17.40
CA GLY A 51 -2.95 -1.84 16.81
C GLY A 51 -2.90 -1.72 15.28
N ASP A 52 -4.04 -1.59 14.62
CA ASP A 52 -4.09 -1.36 13.18
C ASP A 52 -3.33 -0.09 12.79
N PHE A 53 -3.61 1.06 13.41
CA PHE A 53 -2.89 2.30 13.12
C PHE A 53 -1.36 2.13 13.22
N VAL A 54 -0.89 1.47 14.29
CA VAL A 54 0.54 1.21 14.50
C VAL A 54 1.10 0.29 13.41
N ILE A 55 0.44 -0.83 13.10
CA ILE A 55 0.92 -1.79 12.09
C ILE A 55 0.93 -1.15 10.69
N ARG A 56 -0.06 -0.31 10.36
CA ARG A 56 -0.11 0.42 9.09
C ARG A 56 1.12 1.30 8.90
N TRP A 57 1.44 2.12 9.89
CA TRP A 57 2.61 2.98 9.85
C TRP A 57 3.92 2.19 9.94
N ALA A 58 3.94 1.09 10.69
CA ALA A 58 5.10 0.21 10.75
C ALA A 58 5.40 -0.40 9.38
N VAL A 59 4.39 -0.84 8.61
CA VAL A 59 4.58 -1.36 7.25
C VAL A 59 5.09 -0.27 6.30
N VAL A 60 4.54 0.94 6.39
CA VAL A 60 4.97 2.06 5.54
C VAL A 60 6.40 2.48 5.87
N LEU A 61 6.75 2.55 7.16
CA LEU A 61 8.11 2.82 7.62
C LEU A 61 9.06 1.70 7.18
N LEU A 62 8.66 0.44 7.31
CA LEU A 62 9.46 -0.69 6.86
C LEU A 62 9.69 -0.64 5.34
N ALA A 63 8.68 -0.29 4.56
CA ALA A 63 8.82 -0.10 3.12
C ALA A 63 9.77 1.05 2.77
N LEU A 64 9.70 2.16 3.52
CA LEU A 64 10.65 3.28 3.40
C LEU A 64 12.08 2.84 3.69
N LEU A 65 12.30 2.10 4.79
CA LEU A 65 13.61 1.63 5.21
C LEU A 65 14.19 0.60 4.23
N MET A 66 13.37 -0.35 3.75
CA MET A 66 13.80 -1.32 2.74
C MET A 66 14.13 -0.66 1.39
N GLY A 67 13.36 0.36 1.02
CA GLY A 67 13.64 1.17 -0.16
C GLY A 67 14.84 2.11 0.03
N PHE A 68 15.22 2.44 1.27
CA PHE A 68 16.44 3.20 1.54
C PHE A 68 17.67 2.28 1.61
N SER A 69 18.00 1.72 0.45
CA SER A 69 19.12 0.79 0.26
C SER A 69 20.13 1.31 -0.76
N LEU A 70 21.32 0.73 -0.72
CA LEU A 70 22.40 1.01 -1.68
C LEU A 70 21.93 0.70 -3.11
N ILE A 71 22.48 1.46 -4.07
CA ILE A 71 22.25 1.23 -5.49
C ILE A 71 23.28 0.21 -5.97
N ASP A 72 22.81 -0.98 -6.32
CA ASP A 72 23.62 -2.13 -6.74
C ASP A 72 23.52 -2.43 -8.24
N GLN A 73 22.59 -1.78 -8.95
CA GLN A 73 22.35 -2.01 -10.37
C GLN A 73 23.03 -0.98 -11.27
N THR A 74 23.92 -1.46 -12.13
CA THR A 74 24.64 -0.64 -13.13
C THR A 74 23.70 0.11 -14.08
N MET A 75 22.56 -0.50 -14.45
CA MET A 75 21.57 0.14 -15.34
C MET A 75 20.97 1.44 -14.77
N THR A 76 21.00 1.63 -13.44
CA THR A 76 20.60 2.90 -12.81
C THR A 76 21.41 4.07 -13.34
N LEU A 77 22.70 3.86 -13.62
CA LEU A 77 23.57 4.90 -14.18
C LEU A 77 23.10 5.33 -15.58
N VAL A 78 22.59 4.38 -16.38
CA VAL A 78 22.05 4.68 -17.72
C VAL A 78 20.83 5.57 -17.61
N HIS A 79 19.91 5.29 -16.67
CA HIS A 79 18.75 6.16 -16.41
C HIS A 79 19.16 7.57 -15.99
N VAL A 80 20.12 7.70 -15.06
CA VAL A 80 20.64 9.01 -14.63
C VAL A 80 21.27 9.76 -15.80
N LYS A 81 22.16 9.11 -16.57
CA LYS A 81 22.84 9.74 -17.72
C LYS A 81 21.87 10.09 -18.84
N SER A 82 20.85 9.27 -19.06
CA SER A 82 19.79 9.53 -20.03
C SER A 82 19.00 10.77 -19.62
N GLY A 83 18.65 10.92 -18.34
CA GLY A 83 17.95 12.10 -17.83
C GLY A 83 18.80 13.36 -17.86
N GLU A 84 20.10 13.27 -17.54
CA GLU A 84 21.05 14.37 -17.69
C GLU A 84 21.11 14.84 -19.16
N TYR A 85 21.22 13.90 -20.10
CA TYR A 85 21.19 14.22 -21.53
C TYR A 85 19.87 14.88 -21.95
N LEU A 86 18.72 14.32 -21.55
CA LEU A 86 17.40 14.87 -21.88
C LEU A 86 17.21 16.28 -21.32
N SER A 87 17.59 16.51 -20.06
CA SER A 87 17.48 17.84 -19.43
C SER A 87 18.35 18.90 -20.12
N ALA A 88 19.49 18.51 -20.70
CA ALA A 88 20.34 19.40 -21.48
C ALA A 88 19.87 19.61 -22.94
N ASN A 89 19.06 18.72 -23.51
CA ASN A 89 18.76 18.69 -24.96
C ASN A 89 17.26 18.79 -25.32
N GLY A 90 16.37 19.11 -24.36
CA GLY A 90 14.96 19.44 -24.65
C GLY A 90 13.89 18.54 -24.02
N PHE A 91 14.22 17.82 -22.95
CA PHE A 91 13.38 16.92 -22.14
C PHE A 91 12.79 15.69 -22.85
N LEU A 92 12.43 15.80 -24.13
CA LEU A 92 11.89 14.70 -24.91
C LEU A 92 13.00 13.95 -25.66
N PRO A 93 12.88 12.61 -25.78
CA PRO A 93 13.83 11.83 -26.57
C PRO A 93 13.88 12.28 -28.04
N PRO A 94 15.08 12.45 -28.63
CA PRO A 94 15.22 12.91 -30.01
C PRO A 94 14.73 11.86 -31.02
N HIS A 95 13.99 12.32 -32.03
CA HIS A 95 13.61 11.50 -33.18
C HIS A 95 14.72 11.55 -34.24
N GLY A 96 15.65 10.59 -34.24
CA GLY A 96 16.58 10.42 -35.37
C GLY A 96 18.02 10.05 -35.06
N GLY A 97 18.38 9.79 -33.81
CA GLY A 97 19.70 9.25 -33.48
C GLY A 97 19.82 8.77 -32.03
N ASP A 98 20.79 7.89 -31.80
CA ASP A 98 21.11 7.35 -30.48
C ASP A 98 22.42 7.96 -29.98
N PRO A 99 22.37 8.91 -29.02
CA PRO A 99 23.55 9.59 -28.51
C PRO A 99 24.45 8.67 -27.66
N PHE A 100 23.95 7.50 -27.24
CA PHE A 100 24.68 6.56 -26.39
C PHE A 100 25.28 5.38 -27.18
N SER A 101 24.97 5.26 -28.47
CA SER A 101 25.47 4.15 -29.30
C SER A 101 26.61 4.58 -30.22
N ALA A 102 27.82 4.06 -29.96
CA ALA A 102 29.00 4.34 -30.79
C ALA A 102 28.97 3.68 -32.18
N THR A 103 28.18 2.62 -32.38
CA THR A 103 28.16 1.83 -33.64
C THR A 103 26.86 1.96 -34.42
N ALA A 104 25.81 2.50 -33.80
CA ALA A 104 24.48 2.63 -34.41
C ALA A 104 23.86 4.01 -34.17
N GLU A 105 24.66 5.07 -34.31
CA GLU A 105 24.24 6.47 -34.09
C GLU A 105 22.98 6.87 -34.87
N LYS A 106 22.75 6.29 -36.06
CA LYS A 106 21.58 6.57 -36.90
C LYS A 106 20.30 5.84 -36.46
N ARG A 107 20.39 4.95 -35.46
CA ARG A 107 19.22 4.23 -34.96
C ARG A 107 18.43 5.15 -34.03
N THR A 108 17.11 5.09 -34.11
CA THR A 108 16.25 5.81 -33.16
C THR A 108 16.44 5.25 -31.75
N TRP A 109 16.80 6.10 -30.79
CA TRP A 109 16.82 5.76 -29.38
C TRP A 109 15.39 5.73 -28.83
N ILE A 110 14.88 4.51 -28.60
CA ILE A 110 13.55 4.29 -28.04
C ILE A 110 13.67 4.27 -26.52
N ASN A 111 13.43 5.42 -25.88
CA ASN A 111 13.39 5.55 -24.43
C ASN A 111 11.94 5.57 -23.94
N LEU A 112 11.48 4.42 -23.43
CA LEU A 112 10.11 4.27 -22.91
C LEU A 112 9.94 4.78 -21.47
N SER A 113 11.03 4.98 -20.73
CA SER A 113 11.03 5.45 -19.35
C SER A 113 11.61 6.88 -19.25
N TRP A 114 11.44 7.68 -20.30
CA TRP A 114 12.08 8.99 -20.43
C TRP A 114 11.78 9.93 -19.26
N LEU A 115 10.55 9.89 -18.72
CA LEU A 115 10.17 10.72 -17.58
C LEU A 115 10.82 10.21 -16.29
N PHE A 116 10.97 8.89 -16.15
CA PHE A 116 11.67 8.32 -15.00
C PHE A 116 13.14 8.74 -15.02
N ASP A 117 13.77 8.74 -16.19
CA ASP A 117 15.15 9.17 -16.37
C ASP A 117 15.34 10.63 -15.91
N LEU A 118 14.42 11.54 -16.28
CA LEU A 118 14.44 12.92 -15.82
C LEU A 118 14.30 13.04 -14.29
N VAL A 119 13.39 12.26 -13.69
CA VAL A 119 13.20 12.23 -12.23
C VAL A 119 14.43 11.66 -11.52
N ALA A 120 15.03 10.59 -12.07
CA ALA A 120 16.24 9.98 -11.54
C ALA A 120 17.44 10.92 -11.62
N ALA A 121 17.62 11.60 -12.75
CA ALA A 121 18.65 12.62 -12.93
C ALA A 121 18.45 13.81 -11.99
N GLY A 122 17.22 14.28 -11.80
CA GLY A 122 16.90 15.34 -10.84
C GLY A 122 17.23 14.94 -9.38
N ALA A 123 16.88 13.71 -8.99
CA ALA A 123 17.22 13.18 -7.67
C ALA A 123 18.75 13.05 -7.47
N TYR A 124 19.45 12.59 -8.52
CA TYR A 124 20.90 12.52 -8.52
C TYR A 124 21.55 13.92 -8.47
N GLY A 125 21.03 14.90 -9.19
CA GLY A 125 21.53 16.28 -9.14
C GLY A 125 21.33 16.94 -7.77
N ALA A 126 20.23 16.63 -7.08
CA ALA A 126 19.91 17.21 -5.77
C ALA A 126 20.69 16.58 -4.59
N GLY A 127 20.98 15.28 -4.65
CA GLY A 127 21.55 14.55 -3.52
C GLY A 127 22.46 13.38 -3.88
N SER A 128 22.96 13.32 -5.12
CA SER A 128 23.72 12.19 -5.66
C SER A 128 22.98 10.86 -5.45
N TRP A 129 23.71 9.77 -5.19
CA TRP A 129 23.13 8.45 -4.93
C TRP A 129 22.21 8.42 -3.71
N LEU A 130 22.48 9.25 -2.70
CA LEU A 130 21.59 9.38 -1.54
C LEU A 130 20.21 9.90 -1.96
N GLY A 131 20.16 10.89 -2.83
CA GLY A 131 18.91 11.43 -3.38
C GLY A 131 18.11 10.37 -4.14
N VAL A 132 18.78 9.54 -4.94
CA VAL A 132 18.15 8.41 -5.66
C VAL A 132 17.62 7.35 -4.68
N SER A 133 18.37 6.99 -3.64
CA SER A 133 17.91 6.05 -2.61
C SER A 133 16.72 6.61 -1.81
N ILE A 134 16.70 7.90 -1.49
CA ILE A 134 15.56 8.55 -0.83
C ILE A 134 14.34 8.52 -1.74
N LEU A 135 14.46 8.90 -3.01
CA LEU A 135 13.37 8.86 -3.98
C LEU A 135 12.77 7.45 -4.06
N LYS A 136 13.61 6.43 -4.21
CA LYS A 136 13.20 5.03 -4.23
C LYS A 136 12.42 4.63 -2.98
N GLY A 137 12.94 4.98 -1.80
CA GLY A 137 12.28 4.74 -0.51
C GLY A 137 10.92 5.43 -0.41
N LEU A 138 10.81 6.69 -0.85
CA LEU A 138 9.56 7.44 -0.82
C LEU A 138 8.51 6.84 -1.77
N VAL A 139 8.90 6.41 -2.97
CA VAL A 139 7.98 5.76 -3.93
C VAL A 139 7.50 4.42 -3.37
N ALA A 140 8.39 3.62 -2.78
CA ALA A 140 8.03 2.36 -2.11
C ALA A 140 7.07 2.60 -0.93
N ALA A 141 7.37 3.57 -0.06
CA ALA A 141 6.52 3.95 1.05
C ALA A 141 5.14 4.42 0.58
N ALA A 142 5.07 5.22 -0.48
CA ALA A 142 3.82 5.65 -1.09
C ALA A 142 3.01 4.45 -1.62
N ALA A 143 3.64 3.48 -2.29
CA ALA A 143 2.98 2.28 -2.78
C ALA A 143 2.31 1.50 -1.63
N PHE A 144 3.05 1.26 -0.56
CA PHE A 144 2.52 0.53 0.61
C PHE A 144 1.50 1.34 1.41
N TRP A 145 1.64 2.66 1.46
CA TRP A 145 0.61 3.54 2.03
C TRP A 145 -0.73 3.41 1.31
N HIS A 146 -0.73 3.32 -0.02
CA HIS A 146 -1.95 3.07 -0.78
C HIS A 146 -2.48 1.66 -0.59
N LEU A 147 -1.60 0.65 -0.56
CA LEU A 147 -1.96 -0.75 -0.40
C LEU A 147 -2.65 -1.04 0.95
N VAL A 148 -2.06 -0.54 2.04
CA VAL A 148 -2.51 -0.78 3.41
C VAL A 148 -3.89 -0.15 3.72
N ARG A 149 -4.29 0.86 2.93
CA ARG A 149 -5.61 1.49 3.01
C ARG A 149 -6.71 0.71 2.28
N ILE A 150 -6.37 -0.38 1.60
CA ILE A 150 -7.34 -1.27 0.96
C ILE A 150 -7.88 -2.24 2.02
N SER A 151 -9.10 -2.01 2.48
CA SER A 151 -9.76 -2.87 3.46
C SER A 151 -11.16 -3.27 2.98
N ARG A 152 -11.58 -4.50 3.26
CA ARG A 152 -12.94 -4.92 2.91
C ARG A 152 -13.92 -4.50 4.01
N PRO A 153 -15.14 -4.06 3.64
CA PRO A 153 -16.21 -3.89 4.62
C PRO A 153 -16.41 -5.18 5.40
N LYS A 154 -16.67 -5.08 6.71
CA LYS A 154 -16.92 -6.20 7.64
C LYS A 154 -15.68 -7.05 7.99
N LEU A 155 -14.50 -6.77 7.44
CA LEU A 155 -13.25 -7.33 7.94
C LEU A 155 -12.53 -6.33 8.83
N PRO A 156 -11.86 -6.80 9.90
CA PRO A 156 -11.00 -5.93 10.69
C PRO A 156 -9.89 -5.34 9.82
N THR A 157 -9.59 -4.06 10.00
CA THR A 157 -8.59 -3.36 9.18
C THR A 157 -7.17 -3.88 9.39
N TRP A 158 -6.85 -4.40 10.58
CA TRP A 158 -5.54 -4.95 10.92
C TRP A 158 -5.11 -6.13 10.04
N TRP A 159 -6.06 -6.92 9.51
CA TRP A 159 -5.75 -8.01 8.58
C TRP A 159 -5.09 -7.53 7.29
N GLY A 160 -5.54 -6.38 6.75
CA GLY A 160 -4.92 -5.79 5.56
C GLY A 160 -3.47 -5.41 5.80
N SER A 161 -3.20 -4.87 6.99
CA SER A 161 -1.88 -4.46 7.44
C SER A 161 -0.96 -5.67 7.67
N ILE A 162 -1.47 -6.75 8.26
CA ILE A 162 -0.73 -8.02 8.39
C ILE A 162 -0.41 -8.62 7.02
N CYS A 163 -1.37 -8.67 6.09
CA CYS A 163 -1.13 -9.19 4.74
C CYS A 163 -0.17 -8.30 3.93
N ALA A 164 -0.02 -7.03 4.28
CA ALA A 164 0.93 -6.13 3.63
C ALA A 164 2.38 -6.45 3.98
N ILE A 165 2.67 -7.07 5.13
CA ILE A 165 4.03 -7.49 5.53
C ILE A 165 4.62 -8.54 4.57
N PRO A 166 3.98 -9.71 4.32
CA PRO A 166 4.52 -10.68 3.36
C PRO A 166 4.51 -10.14 1.93
N ALA A 167 3.56 -9.27 1.57
CA ALA A 167 3.58 -8.59 0.28
C ALA A 167 4.82 -7.68 0.14
N LEU A 168 5.20 -6.97 1.21
CA LEU A 168 6.40 -6.14 1.26
C LEU A 168 7.66 -6.98 1.11
N LEU A 169 7.77 -8.08 1.86
CA LEU A 169 8.91 -9.01 1.75
C LEU A 169 9.03 -9.58 0.34
N ALA A 170 7.91 -9.94 -0.31
CA ALA A 170 7.90 -10.43 -1.68
C ALA A 170 8.31 -9.34 -2.70
N CYS A 171 8.02 -8.07 -2.42
CA CYS A 171 8.35 -6.95 -3.30
C CYS A 171 9.76 -6.40 -3.10
N GLN A 172 10.41 -6.67 -1.96
CA GLN A 172 11.72 -6.09 -1.63
C GLN A 172 12.77 -6.26 -2.74
N PRO A 173 12.94 -7.43 -3.40
CA PRO A 173 13.92 -7.59 -4.47
C PRO A 173 13.67 -6.69 -5.69
N ARG A 174 12.45 -6.17 -5.85
CA ARG A 174 12.04 -5.25 -6.93
C ARG A 174 12.10 -3.78 -6.51
N MET A 175 12.47 -3.49 -5.26
CA MET A 175 12.69 -2.11 -4.78
C MET A 175 14.07 -1.61 -5.19
N THR A 176 14.26 -1.55 -6.51
CA THR A 176 15.48 -1.14 -7.20
C THR A 176 15.34 0.31 -7.69
N ALA A 177 16.45 0.98 -8.02
CA ALA A 177 16.42 2.33 -8.60
C ALA A 177 16.12 2.28 -10.11
N MET A 178 15.21 1.39 -10.50
CA MET A 178 14.71 1.21 -11.86
C MET A 178 13.26 1.68 -11.94
N PRO A 179 12.70 1.85 -13.15
CA PRO A 179 11.29 2.13 -13.37
C PRO A 179 10.32 1.17 -12.65
N GLU A 180 10.79 -0.03 -12.30
CA GLU A 180 10.03 -1.09 -11.60
C GLU A 180 9.37 -0.62 -10.30
N VAL A 181 10.02 0.28 -9.55
CA VAL A 181 9.45 0.84 -8.31
C VAL A 181 8.21 1.71 -8.59
N VAL A 182 8.16 2.35 -9.78
CA VAL A 182 6.98 3.10 -10.23
C VAL A 182 5.83 2.14 -10.53
N THR A 183 6.11 0.96 -11.09
CA THR A 183 5.08 -0.06 -11.31
C THR A 183 4.47 -0.56 -10.00
N LEU A 184 5.26 -0.73 -8.92
CA LEU A 184 4.71 -1.05 -7.60
C LEU A 184 3.70 0.02 -7.15
N LEU A 185 4.05 1.30 -7.28
CA LEU A 185 3.17 2.41 -6.94
C LEU A 185 1.93 2.47 -7.85
N GLY A 186 2.10 2.33 -9.16
CA GLY A 186 1.03 2.36 -10.14
C GLY A 186 0.00 1.25 -9.93
N VAL A 187 0.45 0.03 -9.63
CA VAL A 187 -0.43 -1.10 -9.29
C VAL A 187 -1.18 -0.82 -7.99
N ALA A 188 -0.50 -0.36 -6.94
CA ALA A 188 -1.13 -0.04 -5.66
C ALA A 188 -2.19 1.07 -5.80
N LEU A 189 -1.90 2.13 -6.55
CA LEU A 189 -2.84 3.21 -6.88
C LEU A 189 -4.05 2.68 -7.65
N THR A 190 -3.82 1.86 -8.68
CA THR A 190 -4.89 1.29 -9.50
C THR A 190 -5.81 0.42 -8.65
N LEU A 191 -5.26 -0.47 -7.84
CA LEU A 191 -6.02 -1.31 -6.91
C LEU A 191 -6.83 -0.46 -5.92
N ARG A 192 -6.23 0.59 -5.36
CA ARG A 192 -6.92 1.49 -4.44
C ARG A 192 -8.07 2.24 -5.11
N LEU A 193 -7.87 2.79 -6.30
CA LEU A 193 -8.90 3.55 -7.02
C LEU A 193 -10.08 2.66 -7.44
N LEU A 194 -9.78 1.44 -7.92
CA LEU A 194 -10.78 0.42 -8.21
C LEU A 194 -11.53 -0.02 -6.94
N HIS A 195 -10.82 -0.16 -5.82
CA HIS A 195 -11.41 -0.47 -4.53
C HIS A 195 -12.34 0.66 -4.04
N GLU A 196 -11.90 1.91 -4.09
CA GLU A 196 -12.72 3.08 -3.73
C GLU A 196 -13.97 3.18 -4.59
N TRP A 197 -13.84 2.91 -5.89
CA TRP A 197 -15.00 2.80 -6.78
C TRP A 197 -15.90 1.68 -6.26
N LYS A 198 -15.43 0.43 -6.19
CA LYS A 198 -16.23 -0.76 -5.88
C LYS A 198 -16.85 -0.76 -4.48
N THR A 199 -16.23 -0.14 -3.49
CA THR A 199 -16.74 -0.07 -2.13
C THR A 199 -17.67 1.12 -1.94
N HIS A 200 -17.29 2.33 -2.40
CA HIS A 200 -17.98 3.57 -2.02
C HIS A 200 -18.83 4.21 -3.12
N GLY A 201 -18.75 3.76 -4.38
CA GLY A 201 -19.54 4.40 -5.46
C GLY A 201 -18.86 5.61 -6.08
N ASN A 202 -17.65 5.93 -5.62
CA ASN A 202 -16.98 7.15 -6.01
C ASN A 202 -16.58 7.13 -7.49
N GLN A 203 -17.31 7.87 -8.34
CA GLN A 203 -16.96 7.97 -9.76
C GLN A 203 -15.66 8.75 -10.00
N ARG A 204 -15.27 9.61 -9.04
CA ARG A 204 -14.02 10.36 -9.12
C ARG A 204 -12.81 9.45 -9.19
N SER A 205 -12.84 8.28 -8.54
CA SER A 205 -11.71 7.36 -8.55
C SER A 205 -11.48 6.74 -9.93
N LEU A 206 -12.55 6.53 -10.73
CA LEU A 206 -12.42 6.09 -12.13
C LEU A 206 -11.77 7.15 -13.00
N TRP A 207 -12.13 8.43 -12.82
CA TRP A 207 -11.51 9.52 -13.55
C TRP A 207 -10.05 9.75 -13.13
N MET A 208 -9.69 9.47 -11.87
CA MET A 208 -8.30 9.49 -11.41
C MET A 208 -7.43 8.41 -12.04
N LEU A 209 -8.00 7.34 -12.62
CA LEU A 209 -7.21 6.37 -13.38
C LEU A 209 -6.57 7.01 -14.61
N VAL A 210 -7.22 7.98 -15.24
CA VAL A 210 -6.71 8.65 -16.44
C VAL A 210 -5.35 9.33 -16.19
N PRO A 211 -5.22 10.28 -15.25
CA PRO A 211 -3.92 10.90 -14.97
C PRO A 211 -2.89 9.91 -14.40
N VAL A 212 -3.32 8.89 -13.65
CA VAL A 212 -2.40 7.85 -13.15
C VAL A 212 -1.77 7.08 -14.30
N PHE A 213 -2.57 6.62 -15.27
CA PHE A 213 -2.07 5.86 -16.43
C PHE A 213 -1.28 6.76 -17.40
N LEU A 214 -1.69 8.02 -17.56
CA LEU A 214 -0.93 9.01 -18.30
C LEU A 214 0.49 9.15 -17.73
N LEU A 215 0.59 9.41 -16.42
CA LEU A 215 1.88 9.60 -15.77
C LEU A 215 2.70 8.30 -15.74
N TRP A 216 2.07 7.18 -15.39
CA TRP A 216 2.74 5.89 -15.30
C TRP A 216 3.30 5.42 -16.64
N SER A 217 2.55 5.57 -17.74
CA SER A 217 3.03 5.17 -19.07
C SER A 217 4.28 5.92 -19.56
N ASN A 218 4.54 7.11 -19.02
CA ASN A 218 5.74 7.90 -19.33
C ASN A 218 6.92 7.60 -18.38
N LEU A 219 6.64 7.02 -17.20
CA LEU A 219 7.64 6.64 -16.21
C LEU A 219 8.12 5.20 -16.39
N ASP A 220 7.24 4.26 -16.74
CA ASP A 220 7.57 2.84 -16.88
C ASP A 220 6.76 2.16 -17.99
N ASN A 221 7.44 1.33 -18.78
CA ASN A 221 6.83 0.59 -19.89
C ASN A 221 5.91 -0.55 -19.40
N ARG A 222 6.04 -0.96 -18.13
CA ARG A 222 5.23 -2.03 -17.52
C ARG A 222 3.81 -1.58 -17.14
N VAL A 223 3.39 -0.40 -17.60
CA VAL A 223 1.98 0.06 -17.51
C VAL A 223 0.98 -0.96 -18.08
N PHE A 224 1.41 -1.86 -18.98
CA PHE A 224 0.59 -2.97 -19.46
C PHE A 224 0.03 -3.84 -18.32
N VAL A 225 0.73 -3.98 -17.20
CA VAL A 225 0.25 -4.70 -16.00
C VAL A 225 -0.99 -4.03 -15.44
N GLY A 226 -0.99 -2.69 -15.35
CA GLY A 226 -2.15 -1.91 -14.96
C GLY A 226 -3.30 -2.05 -15.96
N VAL A 227 -3.01 -2.06 -17.27
CA VAL A 227 -4.03 -2.23 -18.31
C VAL A 227 -4.71 -3.60 -18.18
N TRP A 228 -3.93 -4.67 -18.00
CA TRP A 228 -4.50 -6.00 -17.73
C TRP A 228 -5.36 -6.03 -16.48
N LEU A 229 -4.92 -5.37 -15.40
CA LEU A 229 -5.70 -5.28 -14.16
C LEU A 229 -7.06 -4.60 -14.39
N LEU A 230 -7.10 -3.51 -15.18
CA LEU A 230 -8.34 -2.82 -15.54
C LEU A 230 -9.25 -3.71 -16.40
N LEU A 231 -8.70 -4.36 -17.42
CA LEU A 231 -9.47 -5.23 -18.33
C LEU A 231 -10.03 -6.45 -17.61
N LEU A 232 -9.24 -7.10 -16.76
CA LEU A 232 -9.68 -8.23 -15.95
C LEU A 232 -10.75 -7.81 -14.94
N THR A 233 -10.64 -6.61 -14.37
CA THR A 233 -11.67 -6.08 -13.47
C THR A 233 -12.98 -5.82 -14.22
N ALA A 234 -12.92 -5.19 -15.41
CA ALA A 234 -14.10 -4.97 -16.24
C ALA A 234 -14.75 -6.28 -16.71
N ALA A 235 -13.94 -7.26 -17.13
CA ALA A 235 -14.40 -8.59 -17.48
C ALA A 235 -15.04 -9.31 -16.28
N GLY A 236 -14.40 -9.24 -15.11
CA GLY A 236 -14.94 -9.77 -13.87
C GLY A 236 -16.31 -9.19 -13.53
N GLU A 237 -16.47 -7.87 -13.59
CA GLU A 237 -17.76 -7.22 -13.33
C GLU A 237 -18.82 -7.57 -14.39
N ALA A 238 -18.43 -7.72 -15.67
CA ALA A 238 -19.33 -8.15 -16.73
C ALA A 238 -19.84 -9.59 -16.54
N LEU A 239 -18.97 -10.51 -16.11
CA LEU A 239 -19.28 -11.93 -15.89
C LEU A 239 -19.97 -12.22 -14.54
N THR A 240 -19.92 -11.28 -13.60
CA THR A 240 -20.41 -11.48 -12.23
C THR A 240 -21.92 -11.74 -12.19
N ARG A 241 -22.35 -12.90 -11.68
CA ARG A 241 -23.77 -13.31 -11.62
C ARG A 241 -24.52 -12.80 -10.36
N ILE A 242 -24.19 -11.60 -9.90
CA ILE A 242 -24.83 -10.98 -8.73
C ILE A 242 -26.17 -10.34 -9.16
N PRO A 243 -27.21 -10.31 -8.29
CA PRO A 243 -28.49 -9.64 -8.59
C PRO A 243 -28.30 -8.21 -9.10
N VAL A 244 -29.06 -7.84 -10.15
CA VAL A 244 -28.95 -6.55 -10.85
C VAL A 244 -29.08 -5.35 -9.91
N GLU A 245 -29.93 -5.44 -8.89
CA GLU A 245 -30.13 -4.41 -7.84
C GLU A 245 -28.86 -4.03 -7.09
N SER A 246 -27.90 -4.96 -6.98
CA SER A 246 -26.64 -4.77 -6.26
C SER A 246 -25.44 -4.56 -7.19
N ARG A 247 -25.68 -4.54 -8.51
CA ARG A 247 -24.66 -4.26 -9.51
C ARG A 247 -24.48 -2.76 -9.69
N ARG A 248 -23.22 -2.34 -9.67
CA ARG A 248 -22.84 -1.00 -10.11
C ARG A 248 -22.96 -0.91 -11.63
N PRO A 249 -23.28 0.28 -12.18
CA PRO A 249 -23.37 0.44 -13.61
C PRO A 249 -22.00 0.17 -14.26
N LEU A 250 -21.97 -0.71 -15.26
CA LEU A 250 -20.76 -1.10 -15.98
C LEU A 250 -20.26 0.01 -16.93
N LYS A 251 -21.18 0.84 -17.45
CA LYS A 251 -20.86 1.93 -18.38
C LYS A 251 -19.77 2.89 -17.87
N PRO A 252 -19.87 3.50 -16.68
CA PRO A 252 -18.81 4.40 -16.19
C PRO A 252 -17.47 3.69 -15.98
N LEU A 253 -17.48 2.40 -15.59
CA LEU A 253 -16.25 1.61 -15.50
C LEU A 253 -15.61 1.46 -16.88
N LEU A 254 -16.37 1.05 -17.90
CA LEU A 254 -15.85 0.88 -19.26
C LEU A 254 -15.35 2.19 -19.86
N ILE A 255 -16.05 3.31 -19.60
CA ILE A 255 -15.60 4.64 -20.03
C ILE A 255 -14.28 5.01 -19.33
N GLY A 256 -14.21 4.86 -18.00
CA GLY A 256 -13.00 5.15 -17.24
C GLY A 256 -11.81 4.29 -17.67
N VAL A 257 -12.04 2.99 -17.88
CA VAL A 257 -11.04 2.05 -18.40
C VAL A 257 -10.61 2.45 -19.81
N GLY A 258 -11.56 2.76 -20.70
CA GLY A 258 -11.27 3.21 -22.06
C GLY A 258 -10.43 4.48 -22.08
N CYS A 259 -10.79 5.49 -21.29
CA CYS A 259 -10.02 6.73 -21.16
C CYS A 259 -8.62 6.49 -20.57
N ALA A 260 -8.48 5.63 -19.57
CA ALA A 260 -7.18 5.30 -18.98
C ALA A 260 -6.27 4.55 -19.98
N VAL A 261 -6.83 3.65 -20.79
CA VAL A 261 -6.10 2.96 -21.86
C VAL A 261 -5.69 3.93 -22.97
N VAL A 262 -6.57 4.85 -23.37
CA VAL A 262 -6.20 5.89 -24.35
C VAL A 262 -5.12 6.82 -23.79
N ALA A 263 -5.12 7.10 -22.49
CA ALA A 263 -4.11 7.94 -21.85
C ALA A 263 -2.70 7.36 -21.94
N THR A 264 -2.53 6.03 -22.04
CA THR A 264 -1.20 5.41 -22.23
C THR A 264 -0.63 5.62 -23.63
N LEU A 265 -1.45 6.08 -24.58
CA LEU A 265 -1.01 6.45 -25.93
C LEU A 265 -0.42 7.87 -25.99
N VAL A 266 -0.61 8.68 -24.95
CA VAL A 266 0.00 10.00 -24.84
C VAL A 266 1.44 9.83 -24.36
N HIS A 267 2.28 9.42 -25.32
CA HIS A 267 3.68 9.05 -25.13
C HIS A 267 4.47 9.46 -26.39
N PRO A 268 5.75 9.89 -26.30
CA PRO A 268 6.57 10.24 -27.48
C PRO A 268 6.69 9.10 -28.50
N PHE A 269 6.52 7.87 -28.02
CA PHE A 269 6.51 6.65 -28.83
C PHE A 269 5.20 5.88 -28.56
N PRO A 270 4.09 6.22 -29.25
CA PRO A 270 2.83 5.53 -29.03
C PRO A 270 2.90 4.08 -29.57
N GLY A 271 2.45 3.11 -28.78
CA GLY A 271 2.35 1.70 -29.18
C GLY A 271 3.67 0.91 -29.26
N SER A 272 4.83 1.58 -29.16
CA SER A 272 6.14 0.91 -29.16
C SER A 272 6.32 -0.01 -27.96
N TRP A 273 5.68 0.29 -26.82
CA TRP A 273 5.69 -0.57 -25.63
C TRP A 273 5.15 -1.97 -25.90
N ILE A 274 4.19 -2.16 -26.83
CA ILE A 274 3.69 -3.49 -27.18
C ILE A 274 4.78 -4.29 -27.89
N HIS A 275 5.44 -3.66 -28.88
CA HIS A 275 6.45 -4.34 -29.69
C HIS A 275 7.74 -4.61 -28.89
N GLU A 276 8.22 -3.61 -28.14
CA GLU A 276 9.41 -3.69 -27.29
C GLU A 276 9.22 -4.70 -26.17
N THR A 277 8.05 -4.76 -25.52
CA THR A 277 7.77 -5.77 -24.48
C THR A 277 7.88 -7.19 -25.04
N VAL A 278 7.30 -7.41 -26.23
CA VAL A 278 7.41 -8.72 -26.90
C VAL A 278 8.88 -9.04 -27.20
N GLN A 279 9.68 -8.09 -27.68
CA GLN A 279 11.10 -8.31 -27.94
C GLN A 279 11.93 -8.55 -26.66
N LEU A 280 11.66 -7.82 -25.58
CA LEU A 280 12.38 -7.91 -24.31
C LEU A 280 12.22 -9.30 -23.67
N TYR A 281 11.03 -9.89 -23.79
CA TYR A 281 10.72 -11.22 -23.24
C TYR A 281 10.95 -12.38 -24.22
N GLN A 282 11.07 -12.11 -25.54
CA GLN A 282 11.42 -13.13 -26.54
C GLN A 282 12.91 -13.37 -26.66
N LYS A 283 13.76 -12.37 -26.37
CA LYS A 283 15.21 -12.56 -26.30
C LYS A 283 15.60 -13.25 -24.99
N VAL A 284 15.50 -14.57 -25.00
CA VAL A 284 16.36 -15.41 -24.15
C VAL A 284 17.77 -15.21 -24.68
N TYR A 285 18.62 -14.46 -23.97
CA TYR A 285 20.05 -14.45 -24.29
C TYR A 285 20.55 -15.92 -24.22
N PRO A 286 21.15 -16.46 -25.28
CA PRO A 286 21.93 -17.70 -25.17
C PRO A 286 23.17 -17.50 -24.31
#